data_AF-A0A7C4BM90-F1
#
_entry.id   AF-A0A7C4BM90-F1
#
_cell.length_a   1.000
_cell.length_b   1.000
_cell.length_c   1.000
_cell.angle_alpha   90.00
_cell.angle_beta   90.00
_cell.angle_gamma   90.00
#
_symmetry.space_group_name_H-M   'P 1'
#
loop_
_entity.id
_entity.type
_entity.pdbx_description
1 polymer ?
#
loop_
_entity_poly.entity_id
_entity_poly.type
_entity_poly.pdbx_seq_one_letter_code
_entity_poly.pdbx_strand_id
1 'polypeptide(L)'
;MNKKILVVYYSQTGQLTSIVNSVMAPVTKNDDITVVYEVLRPIPPFPFPWSSDAFFQAMPESVKGIPCMLEPLSFDDKTDFDLIIIAYQPWFLSPSIPYHAFFKNEKARKII
;
A
#
# COMPACT_ATOMS: atom_id res chain seq x y z
N MET A 1 -9.36 15.87 -20.49
CA MET A 1 -8.14 15.04 -20.38
C MET A 1 -8.39 14.08 -19.25
N ASN A 2 -8.36 12.77 -19.50
CA ASN A 2 -8.63 11.77 -18.45
C ASN A 2 -7.40 11.69 -17.53
N LYS A 3 -7.55 12.07 -16.26
CA LYS A 3 -6.50 12.06 -15.24
C LYS A 3 -6.37 10.67 -14.63
N LYS A 4 -5.16 10.21 -14.35
CA LYS A 4 -4.91 8.87 -13.76
C LYS A 4 -4.37 8.98 -12.36
N ILE A 5 -5.00 8.28 -11.43
CA ILE A 5 -4.61 8.24 -10.01
C ILE A 5 -4.30 6.80 -9.62
N LEU A 6 -3.12 6.57 -9.04
CA LEU A 6 -2.78 5.31 -8.40
C LEU A 6 -3.03 5.42 -6.89
N VAL A 7 -3.74 4.46 -6.32
CA VAL A 7 -3.95 4.36 -4.86
C VAL A 7 -3.34 3.06 -4.36
N VAL A 8 -2.28 3.17 -3.58
CA VAL A 8 -1.56 2.03 -2.99
C VAL A 8 -1.95 1.87 -1.53
N TYR A 9 -2.41 0.69 -1.15
CA TYR A 9 -2.78 0.42 0.24
C TYR A 9 -2.60 -1.04 0.68
N TYR A 10 -2.51 -1.24 1.99
CA TYR A 10 -2.46 -2.54 2.65
C TYR A 10 -3.31 -2.52 3.91
N SER A 11 -4.27 -3.43 4.06
CA SER A 11 -5.10 -3.50 5.27
C SER A 11 -5.25 -4.92 5.76
N GLN A 12 -5.06 -5.12 7.07
CA GLN A 12 -5.32 -6.41 7.72
C GLN A 12 -6.76 -6.53 8.23
N THR A 13 -7.36 -5.41 8.63
CA THR A 13 -8.69 -5.36 9.27
C THR A 13 -9.78 -4.82 8.35
N GLY A 14 -9.40 -4.27 7.20
CA GLY A 14 -10.29 -3.53 6.30
C GLY A 14 -10.53 -2.08 6.71
N GLN A 15 -10.10 -1.63 7.91
CA GLN A 15 -10.30 -0.24 8.34
C GLN A 15 -9.66 0.77 7.39
N LEU A 16 -8.42 0.52 6.96
CA LEU A 16 -7.75 1.38 6.01
C LEU A 16 -8.41 1.33 4.62
N THR A 17 -8.92 0.17 4.21
CA THR A 17 -9.73 0.04 2.98
C THR A 17 -10.99 0.91 3.05
N SER A 18 -11.70 0.93 4.16
CA SER A 18 -12.87 1.81 4.36
C SER A 18 -12.51 3.29 4.32
N ILE A 19 -11.35 3.68 4.87
CA ILE A 19 -10.83 5.06 4.80
C ILE A 19 -10.51 5.42 3.35
N VAL A 20 -9.77 4.56 2.64
CA VAL A 20 -9.45 4.76 1.21
C VAL A 20 -10.73 4.94 0.40
N ASN A 21 -11.72 4.07 0.58
CA ASN A 21 -13.00 4.17 -0.13
C ASN A 21 -13.72 5.49 0.19
N SER A 22 -13.72 5.92 1.45
CA SER A 22 -14.36 7.17 1.87
C SER A 22 -13.66 8.40 1.29
N VAL A 23 -12.33 8.43 1.31
CA VAL A 23 -11.51 9.53 0.76
C VAL A 23 -11.63 9.60 -0.76
N MET A 24 -11.69 8.44 -1.44
CA MET A 24 -11.78 8.38 -2.90
C MET A 24 -13.21 8.51 -3.44
N ALA A 25 -14.24 8.37 -2.61
CA ALA A 25 -15.65 8.46 -3.01
C ALA A 25 -16.02 9.69 -3.86
N PRO A 26 -15.55 10.92 -3.59
CA PRO A 26 -15.83 12.07 -4.47
C PRO A 26 -15.05 11.99 -5.79
N VAL A 27 -13.87 11.38 -5.79
CA VAL A 27 -12.98 11.27 -6.95
C VAL A 27 -13.51 10.24 -7.95
N THR A 28 -13.97 9.09 -7.47
CA THR A 28 -14.50 8.00 -8.32
C THR A 28 -15.81 8.34 -9.02
N LYS A 29 -16.45 9.46 -8.66
CA LYS A 29 -17.68 9.97 -9.31
C LYS A 29 -17.38 10.87 -10.51
N ASN A 30 -16.11 11.18 -10.77
CA ASN A 30 -15.71 12.01 -11.89
C ASN A 30 -15.27 11.12 -13.06
N ASP A 31 -16.04 11.15 -14.15
CA ASP A 31 -15.77 10.36 -15.36
C ASP A 31 -14.47 10.77 -16.09
N ASP A 32 -13.93 11.96 -15.79
CA ASP A 32 -12.62 12.41 -16.29
C ASP A 32 -11.45 11.88 -15.46
N ILE A 33 -11.68 11.03 -14.44
CA ILE A 33 -10.64 10.48 -13.58
C ILE A 33 -10.69 8.95 -13.58
N THR A 34 -9.58 8.33 -13.94
CA THR A 34 -9.36 6.88 -13.80
C THR A 34 -8.57 6.59 -12.53
N VAL A 35 -9.14 5.76 -11.65
CA VAL A 35 -8.47 5.34 -10.42
C VAL A 35 -7.99 3.89 -10.56
N VAL A 36 -6.70 3.66 -10.32
CA VAL A 36 -6.07 2.34 -10.25
C VAL A 36 -5.78 2.03 -8.78
N TYR A 37 -6.24 0.89 -8.30
CA TYR A 37 -6.01 0.44 -6.93
C TYR A 37 -4.96 -0.67 -6.89
N GLU A 38 -3.89 -0.45 -6.12
CA GLU A 38 -2.85 -1.43 -5.86
C GLU A 38 -2.93 -1.87 -4.39
N VAL A 39 -3.34 -3.13 -4.18
CA VAL A 39 -3.37 -3.73 -2.85
C VAL A 39 -2.08 -4.49 -2.62
N LEU A 40 -1.26 -4.06 -1.67
CA LEU A 40 -0.04 -4.79 -1.34
C LEU A 40 -0.41 -6.13 -0.68
N ARG A 41 0.22 -7.22 -1.14
CA ARG A 41 -0.04 -8.57 -0.64
C ARG A 41 1.28 -9.21 -0.19
N PRO A 42 1.61 -9.15 1.12
CA PRO A 42 2.80 -9.79 1.67
C PRO A 42 2.75 -11.31 1.56
N ILE A 43 3.91 -11.93 1.31
CA ILE A 43 4.10 -13.37 1.32
C ILE A 43 5.17 -13.74 2.38
N PRO A 44 4.82 -14.45 3.47
CA PRO A 44 3.45 -14.79 3.88
C PRO A 44 2.66 -13.53 4.33
N PRO A 45 1.32 -13.61 4.37
CA PRO A 45 0.50 -12.53 4.91
C PRO A 45 0.77 -12.35 6.41
N PHE A 46 0.80 -11.11 6.89
CA PHE A 46 0.91 -10.84 8.33
C PHE A 46 -0.39 -11.21 9.05
N PRO A 47 -0.32 -11.88 10.21
CA PRO A 47 -1.50 -12.42 10.88
C PRO A 47 -2.40 -11.31 11.42
N PHE A 48 -3.71 -11.57 11.40
CA PHE A 48 -4.67 -10.79 12.15
C PHE A 48 -5.82 -11.72 12.60
N PRO A 49 -6.22 -11.69 13.90
CA PRO A 49 -5.65 -10.89 14.99
C PRO A 49 -4.21 -11.31 15.32
N TRP A 50 -3.43 -10.37 15.87
CA TRP A 50 -2.04 -10.60 16.24
C TRP A 50 -1.94 -11.32 17.59
N SER A 51 -1.06 -12.32 17.69
CA SER A 51 -0.54 -12.76 18.99
C SER A 51 0.56 -11.80 19.47
N SER A 52 0.84 -11.79 20.78
CA SER A 52 1.94 -10.99 21.34
C SER A 52 3.27 -11.31 20.66
N ASP A 53 3.57 -12.61 20.46
CA ASP A 53 4.82 -13.03 19.82
C ASP A 53 4.92 -12.53 18.38
N ALA A 54 3.88 -12.71 17.56
CA ALA A 54 3.88 -12.25 16.17
C ALA A 54 3.99 -10.72 16.09
N PHE A 55 3.33 -10.00 17.00
CA PHE A 55 3.38 -8.55 17.06
C PHE A 55 4.80 -8.05 17.33
N PHE A 56 5.45 -8.53 18.40
CA PHE A 56 6.82 -8.10 18.73
C PHE A 56 7.88 -8.62 17.75
N GLN A 57 7.67 -9.79 17.14
CA GLN A 57 8.54 -10.30 16.09
C GLN A 57 8.56 -9.42 14.84
N ALA A 58 7.51 -8.67 14.54
CA ALA A 58 7.49 -7.75 13.39
C ALA A 58 8.21 -6.40 13.66
N MET A 59 8.54 -6.10 14.92
CA MET A 59 9.15 -4.81 15.29
C MET A 59 10.52 -4.57 14.64
N PRO A 60 11.49 -5.51 14.70
CA PRO A 60 12.83 -5.27 14.18
C PRO A 60 12.85 -4.93 12.69
N GLU A 61 12.09 -5.66 11.88
CA GLU A 61 11.97 -5.47 10.43
C GLU A 61 11.30 -4.15 10.10
N SER A 62 10.22 -3.79 10.82
CA SER A 62 9.55 -2.52 10.63
C SER A 62 10.47 -1.34 10.96
N VAL A 63 11.14 -1.36 12.11
CA VAL A 63 11.99 -0.25 12.55
C VAL A 63 13.25 -0.12 11.70
N LYS A 64 13.84 -1.24 11.27
CA LYS A 64 15.05 -1.23 10.41
C LYS A 64 14.72 -1.08 8.92
N GLY A 65 13.44 -1.03 8.56
CA GLY A 65 12.97 -0.97 7.18
C GLY A 65 13.37 -2.18 6.34
N ILE A 66 13.46 -3.38 6.93
CA ILE A 66 13.75 -4.62 6.22
C ILE A 66 12.47 -5.03 5.47
N PRO A 67 12.51 -5.15 4.13
CA PRO A 67 11.31 -5.46 3.35
C PRO A 67 10.90 -6.92 3.48
N CYS A 68 9.60 -7.20 3.43
CA CYS A 68 9.09 -8.54 3.15
C CYS A 68 9.01 -8.82 1.64
N MET A 69 8.67 -10.05 1.27
CA MET A 69 8.25 -10.37 -0.09
C MET A 69 6.81 -9.89 -0.32
N LEU A 70 6.56 -9.33 -1.50
CA LEU A 70 5.21 -9.00 -1.98
C LEU A 70 4.87 -9.89 -3.19
N GLU A 71 3.59 -10.17 -3.38
CA GLU A 71 3.09 -10.55 -4.71
C GLU A 71 3.45 -9.47 -5.74
N PRO A 72 3.56 -9.84 -7.04
CA PRO A 72 3.86 -8.87 -8.09
C PRO A 72 2.84 -7.73 -8.11
N LEU A 73 3.34 -6.48 -8.13
CA LEU A 73 2.48 -5.31 -8.20
C LEU A 73 1.71 -5.30 -9.52
N SER A 74 0.42 -5.01 -9.46
CA SER A 74 -0.52 -5.17 -10.59
C SER A 74 -0.58 -3.97 -11.54
N PHE A 75 -0.30 -2.76 -11.07
CA PHE A 75 -0.31 -1.55 -11.91
C PHE A 75 0.71 -1.61 -13.06
N ASP A 76 0.51 -0.83 -14.13
CA ASP A 76 1.49 -0.70 -15.22
C ASP A 76 2.52 0.40 -14.88
N ASP A 77 3.81 0.05 -14.83
CA ASP A 77 4.90 0.98 -14.48
C ASP A 77 5.30 1.91 -15.63
N LYS A 78 4.68 1.75 -16.80
CA LYS A 78 4.78 2.69 -17.93
C LYS A 78 3.64 3.71 -17.95
N THR A 79 2.64 3.55 -17.09
CA THR A 79 1.54 4.51 -17.00
C THR A 79 2.03 5.79 -16.32
N ASP A 80 1.80 6.92 -16.98
CA ASP A 80 2.00 8.24 -16.39
C ASP A 80 0.81 8.56 -15.47
N PHE A 81 1.06 8.52 -14.17
CA PHE A 81 0.06 8.82 -13.14
C PHE A 81 0.15 10.29 -12.76
N ASP A 82 -0.98 11.01 -12.83
CA ASP A 82 -1.06 12.41 -12.42
C ASP A 82 -1.01 12.59 -10.90
N LEU A 83 -1.37 11.54 -10.14
CA LEU A 83 -1.31 11.50 -8.68
C LEU A 83 -1.09 10.07 -8.19
N ILE A 84 -0.23 9.90 -7.19
CA ILE A 84 -0.06 8.66 -6.45
C ILE A 84 -0.42 8.91 -4.99
N ILE A 85 -1.39 8.14 -4.48
CA ILE A 85 -1.84 8.18 -3.09
C ILE A 85 -1.29 6.94 -2.38
N ILE A 86 -0.42 7.17 -1.39
CA ILE A 86 0.08 6.11 -0.50
C ILE A 86 -0.72 6.17 0.80
N ALA A 87 -1.79 5.40 0.89
CA ALA A 87 -2.58 5.30 2.10
C ALA A 87 -1.94 4.23 2.98
N TYR A 88 -1.22 4.58 4.04
CA TYR A 88 -0.46 3.64 4.88
C TYR A 88 -0.75 3.79 6.37
N GLN A 89 -0.47 2.72 7.12
CA GLN A 89 -0.46 2.66 8.57
C GLN A 89 0.98 2.51 9.09
N PRO A 90 1.37 3.26 10.12
CA PRO A 90 2.65 3.06 10.79
C PRO A 90 2.61 1.81 11.68
N TRP A 91 3.71 1.07 11.74
CA TRP A 91 3.97 0.04 12.74
C TRP A 91 5.20 0.45 13.54
N PHE A 92 5.12 0.42 14.87
CA PHE A 92 6.24 0.80 15.75
C PHE A 92 6.87 2.16 15.39
N LEU A 93 6.03 3.17 15.11
CA LEU A 93 6.42 4.53 14.70
C LEU A 93 7.25 4.59 13.40
N SER A 94 7.23 3.53 12.60
CA SER A 94 7.89 3.41 11.30
C SER A 94 6.86 3.03 10.22
N PRO A 95 7.15 3.16 8.91
CA PRO A 95 6.31 2.54 7.90
C PRO A 95 6.12 1.04 8.19
N SER A 96 4.93 0.51 7.92
CA SER A 96 4.72 -0.93 8.07
C SER A 96 5.56 -1.70 7.04
N ILE A 97 5.91 -2.94 7.38
CA ILE A 97 6.82 -3.78 6.56
C ILE A 97 6.38 -3.88 5.08
N PRO A 98 5.08 -4.03 4.75
CA PRO A 98 4.62 -4.04 3.35
C PRO A 98 4.95 -2.76 2.58
N TYR A 99 4.93 -1.59 3.23
CA TYR A 99 5.32 -0.34 2.58
C TYR A 99 6.83 -0.21 2.44
N HIS A 100 7.62 -0.72 3.40
CA HIS A 100 9.06 -0.84 3.19
C HIS A 100 9.37 -1.69 1.95
N ALA A 101 8.64 -2.80 1.77
CA ALA A 101 8.75 -3.63 0.57
C ALA A 101 8.31 -2.88 -0.70
N PHE A 102 7.20 -2.16 -0.66
CA PHE A 102 6.73 -1.34 -1.79
C PHE A 102 7.74 -0.26 -2.19
N PHE A 103 8.22 0.56 -1.25
CA PHE A 103 9.17 1.64 -1.54
C PHE A 103 10.54 1.13 -2.05
N LYS A 104 10.92 -0.09 -1.69
CA LYS A 104 12.14 -0.74 -2.19
C LYS A 104 11.93 -1.54 -3.48
N ASN A 105 10.69 -1.71 -3.93
CA ASN A 105 10.36 -2.46 -5.13
C ASN A 105 10.79 -1.69 -6.40
N GLU A 106 11.47 -2.37 -7.33
CA GLU A 106 11.96 -1.75 -8.56
C GLU A 106 10.85 -1.16 -9.44
N LYS A 107 9.69 -1.82 -9.48
CA LYS A 107 8.54 -1.38 -10.27
C LYS A 107 7.92 -0.12 -9.68
N ALA A 108 7.81 -0.03 -8.35
CA ALA A 108 7.33 1.16 -7.66
C ALA A 108 8.28 2.36 -7.83
N ARG A 109 9.60 2.12 -7.76
CA ARG A 109 10.62 3.17 -7.91
C ARG A 109 10.66 3.84 -9.29
N LYS A 110 9.99 3.29 -10.30
CA LYS A 110 9.90 3.91 -11.64
C LYS A 110 8.83 4.99 -11.72
N ILE A 111 7.85 4.96 -10.81
CA ILE A 111 6.69 5.86 -10.84
C ILE A 111 6.66 6.83 -9.65
N ILE A 112 7.54 6.67 -8.65
CA ILE A 112 7.64 7.52 -7.44
C ILE A 112 8.90 8.37 -7.49
#